data_AF-A0A1M5B3R3-F1
#
_entry.id   AF-A0A1M5B3R3-F1
#
_cell.length_a   1.000
_cell.length_b   1.000
_cell.length_c   1.000
_cell.angle_alpha   90.00
_cell.angle_beta   90.00
_cell.angle_gamma   90.00
#
_symmetry.space_group_name_H-M   'P 1'
#
loop_
_entity.id
_entity.type
_entity.pdbx_description
1 polymer ?
#
loop_
_entity_poly.entity_id
_entity_poly.type
_entity_poly.pdbx_seq_one_letter_code
_entity_poly.pdbx_strand_id
1 'polypeptide(L)'
;MNASNQAHLTIQGCGYRIENDRVIISIQRIANDRDEGNLSGTLQLQLCAFHQGIGDSEKIVLASTIIGEMKGQHFLSDCYYDLFFQPPQVGSWQLALQLSEWNGVDYTLCNSAYFDTAYQVEAPSNPSVPAMQVDELENEKAASTPKIATEHPTVKKPKEVKKNATGYADGYLAINKSKVDKLLKVKGVPKKVLEKLIAERPFQSEKAVLNIKGMGPVMMEKILAELTK
;
A
#
# COMPACT_ATOMS: atom_id res chain seq x y z
N MET A 1 -31.75 -23.85 -1.97
CA MET A 1 -32.50 -22.65 -1.55
C MET A 1 -31.48 -21.61 -1.15
N ASN A 2 -31.21 -20.60 -1.97
CA ASN A 2 -30.25 -19.54 -1.64
C ASN A 2 -30.98 -18.20 -1.61
N ALA A 3 -31.65 -17.94 -0.49
CA ALA A 3 -32.17 -16.62 -0.18
C ALA A 3 -31.14 -15.89 0.69
N SER A 4 -30.66 -14.74 0.19
CA SER A 4 -30.10 -13.64 0.96
C SER A 4 -29.19 -13.99 2.15
N ASN A 5 -27.90 -14.27 1.87
CA ASN A 5 -26.87 -14.03 2.89
C ASN A 5 -26.65 -12.51 3.02
N GLN A 6 -27.62 -11.83 3.63
CA GLN A 6 -27.55 -10.41 3.92
C GLN A 6 -26.37 -10.16 4.88
N ALA A 7 -25.68 -9.04 4.75
CA ALA A 7 -24.52 -8.76 5.59
C ALA A 7 -24.94 -8.38 7.03
N HIS A 8 -25.21 -9.38 7.85
CA HIS A 8 -25.48 -9.26 9.30
C HIS A 8 -24.20 -9.20 10.15
N LEU A 9 -23.08 -8.78 9.54
CA LEU A 9 -21.81 -8.55 10.23
C LEU A 9 -21.63 -7.04 10.40
N THR A 10 -21.63 -6.54 11.64
CA THR A 10 -21.72 -5.10 11.94
C THR A 10 -20.55 -4.59 12.78
N ILE A 11 -20.10 -3.36 12.51
CA ILE A 11 -19.22 -2.56 13.39
C ILE A 11 -20.09 -1.51 14.11
N GLN A 12 -19.90 -1.34 15.42
CA GLN A 12 -20.54 -0.31 16.22
C GLN A 12 -19.51 0.41 17.10
N GLY A 13 -19.65 1.73 17.26
CA GLY A 13 -18.81 2.55 18.14
C GLY A 13 -17.31 2.49 17.82
N CYS A 14 -16.93 2.80 16.58
CA CYS A 14 -15.53 2.76 16.14
C CYS A 14 -14.85 4.13 16.05
N GLY A 15 -13.54 4.15 16.27
CA GLY A 15 -12.67 5.32 16.12
C GLY A 15 -11.24 4.90 15.78
N TYR A 16 -10.42 5.88 15.42
CA TYR A 16 -9.00 5.65 15.14
C TYR A 16 -8.14 6.81 15.70
N ARG A 17 -6.85 6.53 15.92
CA ARG A 17 -5.81 7.50 16.26
C ARG A 17 -4.54 7.13 15.51
N ILE A 18 -4.05 8.02 14.65
CA ILE A 18 -2.78 7.83 13.93
C ILE A 18 -1.66 8.45 14.76
N GLU A 19 -0.58 7.70 14.96
CA GLU A 19 0.62 8.09 15.70
C GLU A 19 1.85 7.67 14.88
N ASN A 20 2.40 8.59 14.09
CA ASN A 20 3.54 8.35 13.19
C ASN A 20 3.27 7.20 12.20
N ASP A 21 3.96 6.06 12.36
CA ASP A 21 3.86 4.83 11.56
C ASP A 21 2.89 3.79 12.17
N ARG A 22 2.11 4.18 13.19
CA ARG A 22 1.11 3.35 13.86
C ARG A 22 -0.29 3.95 13.75
N VAL A 23 -1.30 3.09 13.78
CA VAL A 23 -2.69 3.49 13.97
C VAL A 23 -3.35 2.58 15.00
N ILE A 24 -3.91 3.21 16.03
CA ILE A 24 -4.71 2.56 17.06
C ILE A 24 -6.17 2.65 16.60
N ILE A 25 -6.81 1.51 16.38
CA ILE A 25 -8.23 1.41 16.04
C ILE A 25 -8.97 0.87 17.26
N SER A 26 -9.98 1.59 17.73
CA SER A 26 -10.87 1.17 18.83
C SER A 26 -12.27 0.88 18.30
N ILE A 27 -12.88 -0.23 18.69
CA ILE A 27 -14.23 -0.61 18.27
C ILE A 27 -15.00 -1.14 19.48
N GLN A 28 -16.13 -0.50 19.80
CA GLN A 28 -16.99 -0.92 20.91
C GLN A 28 -17.58 -2.32 20.67
N ARG A 29 -18.03 -2.63 19.45
CA ARG A 29 -18.58 -3.95 19.11
C ARG A 29 -18.36 -4.33 17.65
N ILE A 30 -17.97 -5.58 17.42
CA ILE A 30 -18.07 -6.27 16.13
C ILE A 30 -19.02 -7.46 16.33
N ALA A 31 -20.17 -7.49 15.66
CA ALA A 31 -21.18 -8.53 15.86
C ALA A 31 -21.45 -9.34 14.59
N ASN A 32 -21.75 -10.63 14.77
CA ASN A 32 -22.37 -11.48 13.77
C ASN A 32 -23.82 -11.73 14.21
N ASP A 33 -24.73 -10.89 13.74
CA ASP A 33 -26.17 -10.91 14.06
C ASP A 33 -26.96 -11.90 13.16
N ARG A 34 -26.28 -12.92 12.61
CA ARG A 34 -26.89 -14.09 11.93
C ARG A 34 -27.34 -15.13 12.96
N ASP A 35 -28.32 -15.95 12.58
CA ASP A 35 -28.84 -17.06 13.39
C ASP A 35 -27.74 -17.97 14.00
N GLU A 36 -28.06 -18.58 15.14
CA GLU A 36 -27.15 -19.50 15.83
C GLU A 36 -26.67 -20.64 14.90
N GLY A 37 -25.37 -20.96 14.97
CA GLY A 37 -24.73 -21.94 14.09
C GLY A 37 -24.25 -21.37 12.75
N ASN A 38 -24.65 -20.15 12.36
CA ASN A 38 -24.16 -19.49 11.15
C ASN A 38 -22.77 -18.87 11.39
N LEU A 39 -21.73 -19.71 11.28
CA LEU A 39 -20.33 -19.30 11.38
C LEU A 39 -19.94 -18.38 10.20
N SER A 40 -19.31 -17.24 10.50
CA SER A 40 -18.73 -16.40 9.46
C SER A 40 -17.50 -17.06 8.85
N GLY A 41 -17.19 -16.71 7.61
CA GLY A 41 -15.83 -16.89 7.10
C GLY A 41 -14.82 -16.04 7.89
N THR A 42 -13.53 -16.21 7.60
CA THR A 42 -12.47 -15.39 8.19
C THR A 42 -12.76 -13.91 7.97
N LEU A 43 -12.84 -13.13 9.06
CA LEU A 43 -13.11 -11.71 9.04
C LEU A 43 -11.81 -10.90 8.94
N GLN A 44 -11.82 -9.90 8.06
CA GLN A 44 -10.75 -8.92 7.89
C GLN A 44 -11.28 -7.53 8.23
N LEU A 45 -10.48 -6.78 8.99
CA LEU A 45 -10.69 -5.37 9.28
C LEU A 45 -9.67 -4.54 8.52
N GLN A 46 -10.12 -3.47 7.85
CA GLN A 46 -9.25 -2.56 7.09
C GLN A 46 -9.59 -1.10 7.39
N LEU A 47 -8.59 -0.29 7.73
CA LEU A 47 -8.71 1.16 7.66
C LEU A 47 -8.36 1.57 6.22
N CYS A 48 -9.30 2.24 5.56
CA CYS A 48 -9.25 2.59 4.14
C CYS A 48 -9.31 4.10 3.96
N ALA A 49 -8.66 4.60 2.91
CA ALA A 49 -8.77 5.96 2.41
C ALA A 49 -9.43 5.98 1.02
N PHE A 50 -10.28 6.97 0.81
CA PHE A 50 -10.93 7.27 -0.46
C PHE A 50 -10.60 8.71 -0.84
N HIS A 51 -10.13 8.94 -2.06
CA HIS A 51 -9.70 10.27 -2.48
C HIS A 51 -10.91 11.20 -2.65
N GLN A 52 -10.88 12.39 -2.04
CA GLN A 52 -11.94 13.39 -2.20
C GLN A 52 -11.70 14.20 -3.48
N GLY A 53 -12.18 13.72 -4.62
CA GLY A 53 -11.97 14.36 -5.93
C GLY A 53 -12.78 13.72 -7.07
N ILE A 54 -12.63 14.26 -8.29
CA ILE A 54 -13.41 13.85 -9.47
C ILE A 54 -12.94 12.48 -9.99
N GLY A 55 -13.83 11.49 -9.97
CA GLY A 55 -13.64 10.14 -10.54
C GLY A 55 -14.08 9.04 -9.57
N ASP A 56 -13.96 7.77 -9.99
CA ASP A 56 -14.08 6.64 -9.06
C ASP A 56 -12.98 6.75 -8.00
N SER A 57 -13.37 6.93 -6.74
CA SER A 57 -12.44 7.08 -5.62
C SER A 57 -11.75 5.75 -5.33
N GLU A 58 -10.54 5.57 -5.86
CA GLU A 58 -9.73 4.38 -5.61
C GLU A 58 -9.51 4.17 -4.10
N LYS A 59 -9.82 2.96 -3.63
CA LYS A 59 -9.63 2.54 -2.24
C LYS A 59 -8.16 2.24 -1.98
N ILE A 60 -7.55 2.98 -1.07
CA ILE A 60 -6.22 2.66 -0.53
C ILE A 60 -6.39 2.05 0.87
N VAL A 61 -5.77 0.90 1.13
CA VAL A 61 -5.74 0.30 2.48
C VAL A 61 -4.56 0.89 3.26
N LEU A 62 -4.84 1.59 4.35
CA LEU A 62 -3.82 2.25 5.19
C LEU A 62 -3.29 1.32 6.29
N ALA A 63 -4.16 0.46 6.82
CA ALA A 63 -3.84 -0.56 7.82
C ALA A 63 -4.85 -1.71 7.71
N SER A 64 -4.45 -2.93 8.08
CA SER A 64 -5.37 -4.08 8.11
C SER A 64 -4.97 -5.14 9.12
N THR A 65 -5.95 -5.92 9.57
CA THR A 65 -5.73 -7.11 10.40
C THR A 65 -6.77 -8.19 10.12
N ILE A 66 -6.48 -9.42 10.51
CA ILE A 66 -7.40 -10.56 10.48
C ILE A 66 -7.92 -10.79 11.90
N ILE A 67 -9.24 -10.89 12.05
CA ILE A 67 -9.92 -11.14 13.33
C ILE A 67 -10.07 -12.65 13.56
N GLY A 68 -10.29 -13.42 12.49
CA GLY A 68 -10.69 -14.83 12.55
C GLY A 68 -12.18 -15.01 12.25
N GLU A 69 -12.73 -16.16 12.60
CA GLU A 69 -14.14 -16.51 12.36
C GLU A 69 -15.02 -16.18 13.58
N MET A 70 -16.29 -15.83 13.35
CA MET A 70 -17.25 -15.47 14.41
C MET A 70 -18.54 -16.26 14.24
N LYS A 71 -19.00 -16.94 15.29
CA LYS A 71 -20.30 -17.64 15.29
C LYS A 71 -21.47 -16.66 15.19
N GLY A 72 -22.57 -17.07 14.57
CA GLY A 72 -23.84 -16.34 14.63
C GLY A 72 -24.30 -16.12 16.07
N GLN A 73 -25.01 -15.02 16.30
CA GLN A 73 -25.41 -14.50 17.61
C GLN A 73 -24.24 -14.19 18.58
N HIS A 74 -23.00 -14.09 18.11
CA HIS A 74 -21.84 -13.71 18.92
C HIS A 74 -21.31 -12.32 18.52
N PHE A 75 -20.52 -11.74 19.40
CA PHE A 75 -19.81 -10.48 19.16
C PHE A 75 -18.47 -10.46 19.88
N LEU A 76 -17.58 -9.60 19.40
CA LEU A 76 -16.42 -9.11 20.14
C LEU A 76 -16.75 -7.71 20.65
N SER A 77 -16.37 -7.39 21.88
CA SER A 77 -16.51 -6.05 22.46
C SER A 77 -15.16 -5.43 22.81
N ASP A 78 -15.12 -4.11 22.85
CA ASP A 78 -13.98 -3.31 23.32
C ASP A 78 -12.66 -3.73 22.63
N CYS A 79 -12.73 -3.90 21.31
CA CYS A 79 -11.58 -4.30 20.50
C CYS A 79 -10.61 -3.13 20.34
N TYR A 80 -9.32 -3.39 20.56
CA TYR A 80 -8.23 -2.45 20.31
C TYR A 80 -7.19 -3.10 19.41
N TYR A 81 -6.87 -2.45 18.29
CA TYR A 81 -5.85 -2.91 17.34
C TYR A 81 -4.81 -1.83 17.14
N ASP A 82 -3.56 -2.11 17.52
CA ASP A 82 -2.40 -1.27 17.23
C ASP A 82 -1.65 -1.83 16.02
N LEU A 83 -1.86 -1.18 14.87
CA LEU A 83 -1.45 -1.64 13.55
C LEU A 83 -0.39 -0.72 12.95
N PHE A 84 0.45 -1.27 12.06
CA PHE A 84 1.29 -0.43 11.20
C PHE A 84 0.40 0.39 10.25
N PHE A 85 0.72 1.67 10.15
CA PHE A 85 0.01 2.65 9.34
C PHE A 85 0.85 3.05 8.12
N GLN A 86 0.25 2.92 6.94
CA GLN A 86 0.82 3.40 5.68
C GLN A 86 0.02 4.63 5.25
N PRO A 87 0.55 5.86 5.38
CA PRO A 87 -0.16 7.04 4.93
C PRO A 87 -0.38 7.01 3.41
N PRO A 88 -1.54 7.49 2.92
CA PRO A 88 -1.75 7.71 1.50
C PRO A 88 -0.88 8.86 0.98
N GLN A 89 -0.88 9.07 -0.34
CA GLN A 89 -0.21 10.21 -0.96
C GLN A 89 -0.83 11.56 -0.54
N VAL A 90 -0.08 12.65 -0.78
CA VAL A 90 -0.50 14.04 -0.51
C VAL A 90 -1.91 14.32 -1.05
N GLY A 91 -2.78 14.90 -0.23
CA GLY A 91 -4.16 15.23 -0.57
C GLY A 91 -5.16 15.09 0.58
N SER A 92 -6.43 15.29 0.26
CA SER A 92 -7.58 15.12 1.18
C SER A 92 -8.24 13.76 0.99
N TRP A 93 -8.44 13.04 2.09
CA TRP A 93 -8.94 11.67 2.09
C TRP A 93 -10.13 11.52 3.03
N GLN A 94 -11.21 10.91 2.54
CA GLN A 94 -12.25 10.39 3.42
C GLN A 94 -11.77 9.03 3.94
N LEU A 95 -11.71 8.86 5.26
CA LEU A 95 -11.35 7.57 5.84
C LEU A 95 -12.60 6.76 6.17
N ALA A 96 -12.51 5.45 6.04
CA ALA A 96 -13.52 4.52 6.52
C ALA A 96 -12.89 3.26 7.10
N LEU A 97 -13.52 2.72 8.13
CA LEU A 97 -13.23 1.40 8.66
C LEU A 97 -14.14 0.38 7.98
N GLN A 98 -13.57 -0.66 7.37
CA GLN A 98 -14.30 -1.68 6.62
C GLN A 98 -14.14 -3.06 7.25
N LEU A 99 -15.25 -3.78 7.39
CA LEU A 99 -15.30 -5.20 7.75
C LEU A 99 -15.64 -6.01 6.51
N SER A 100 -14.81 -7.00 6.20
CA SER A 100 -15.02 -7.93 5.09
C SER A 100 -14.91 -9.38 5.56
N GLU A 101 -15.60 -10.28 4.88
CA GLU A 101 -15.66 -11.71 5.18
C GLU A 101 -15.10 -12.52 4.01
N TRP A 102 -14.27 -13.51 4.31
CA TRP A 102 -13.77 -14.47 3.32
C TRP A 102 -14.88 -15.45 2.89
N ASN A 103 -15.26 -15.42 1.62
CA ASN A 103 -16.32 -16.28 1.07
C ASN A 103 -15.83 -17.62 0.48
N GLY A 104 -14.51 -17.91 0.56
CA GLY A 104 -13.86 -19.05 -0.09
C GLY A 104 -13.05 -18.68 -1.35
N VAL A 105 -13.31 -17.51 -1.95
CA VAL A 105 -12.68 -17.01 -3.18
C VAL A 105 -12.03 -15.65 -2.98
N ASP A 106 -12.74 -14.73 -2.32
CA ASP A 106 -12.31 -13.37 -2.02
C ASP A 106 -12.88 -12.87 -0.68
N TYR A 107 -12.49 -11.65 -0.30
CA TYR A 107 -13.09 -10.92 0.81
C TYR A 107 -14.24 -10.05 0.31
N THR A 108 -15.47 -10.44 0.65
CA THR A 108 -16.67 -9.65 0.37
C THR A 108 -16.87 -8.59 1.46
N LEU A 109 -17.14 -7.35 1.06
CA LEU A 109 -17.41 -6.26 2.00
C LEU A 109 -18.74 -6.48 2.73
N CYS A 110 -18.72 -6.49 4.06
CA CYS A 110 -19.91 -6.68 4.89
C CYS A 110 -20.43 -5.36 5.47
N ASN A 111 -19.53 -4.52 5.99
CA ASN A 111 -19.89 -3.27 6.64
C ASN A 111 -18.81 -2.20 6.46
N SER A 112 -19.22 -0.93 6.56
CA SER A 112 -18.32 0.23 6.48
C SER A 112 -18.81 1.32 7.41
N ALA A 113 -17.89 1.89 8.17
CA ALA A 113 -18.11 3.09 8.99
C ALA A 113 -17.19 4.20 8.48
N TYR A 114 -17.76 5.25 7.91
CA TYR A 114 -17.02 6.42 7.44
C TYR A 114 -16.76 7.38 8.60
N PHE A 115 -15.64 8.09 8.53
CA PHE A 115 -15.28 9.14 9.50
C PHE A 115 -15.49 10.52 8.87
N ASP A 116 -16.17 11.42 9.60
CA ASP A 116 -16.60 12.73 9.08
C ASP A 116 -15.42 13.69 8.83
N THR A 117 -14.34 13.54 9.59
CA THR A 117 -13.12 14.36 9.45
C THR A 117 -12.27 13.86 8.29
N ALA A 118 -12.08 14.69 7.27
CA ALA A 118 -11.16 14.43 6.18
C ALA A 118 -9.70 14.39 6.68
N TYR A 119 -8.99 13.31 6.38
CA TYR A 119 -7.58 13.15 6.70
C TYR A 119 -6.72 13.85 5.64
N GLN A 120 -5.87 14.78 6.09
CA GLN A 120 -4.96 15.53 5.22
C GLN A 120 -3.55 14.93 5.27
N VAL A 121 -2.96 14.73 4.10
CA VAL A 121 -1.52 14.51 3.96
C VAL A 121 -0.95 15.72 3.24
N GLU A 122 -0.14 16.51 3.94
CA GLU A 122 0.53 17.68 3.37
C GLU A 122 1.84 17.27 2.67
N ALA A 123 2.22 18.02 1.63
CA ALA A 123 3.56 17.91 1.08
C ALA A 123 4.57 18.47 2.10
N PRO A 124 5.77 17.87 2.26
CA PRO A 124 6.79 18.40 3.15
C PRO A 124 7.16 19.82 2.72
N SER A 125 6.81 20.79 3.56
CA SER A 125 7.07 22.20 3.32
C SER A 125 8.58 22.46 3.45
N ASN A 126 9.22 22.68 2.31
CA ASN A 126 10.57 23.23 2.30
C ASN A 126 10.51 24.59 3.01
N PRO A 127 11.35 24.90 4.02
CA PRO A 127 11.28 26.16 4.74
C PRO A 127 11.59 27.31 3.79
N SER A 128 10.53 28.01 3.37
CA SER A 128 10.64 29.13 2.44
C SER A 128 11.29 30.30 3.17
N VAL A 129 12.50 30.67 2.73
CA VAL A 129 13.21 31.85 3.22
C VAL A 129 12.32 33.08 2.96
N PRO A 130 12.10 34.00 3.92
CA PRO A 130 11.20 35.13 3.71
C PRO A 130 11.65 35.99 2.52
N ALA A 131 10.83 36.02 1.47
CA ALA A 131 11.07 36.82 0.28
C ALA A 131 10.81 38.31 0.58
N MET A 132 11.85 38.97 1.09
CA MET A 132 11.87 40.42 1.25
C MET A 132 12.05 41.07 -0.12
N GLN A 133 11.10 41.92 -0.51
CA GLN A 133 11.12 42.65 -1.79
C GLN A 133 12.24 43.69 -1.79
N VAL A 134 13.05 43.72 -2.85
CA VAL A 134 13.78 44.92 -3.32
C VAL A 134 13.96 44.87 -4.83
N ASP A 135 13.96 46.06 -5.42
CA ASP A 135 13.85 46.33 -6.85
C ASP A 135 15.19 46.26 -7.62
N GLU A 136 15.10 46.43 -8.93
CA GLU A 136 16.14 46.26 -9.95
C GLU A 136 17.13 47.45 -10.04
N LEU A 137 18.45 47.17 -10.07
CA LEU A 137 19.46 47.81 -10.98
C LEU A 137 20.93 47.43 -10.67
N GLU A 138 21.50 46.61 -11.57
CA GLU A 138 22.78 46.78 -12.28
C GLU A 138 23.90 47.68 -11.69
N ASN A 139 25.13 47.14 -11.46
CA ASN A 139 26.26 47.24 -12.40
C ASN A 139 27.58 46.61 -11.84
N GLU A 140 28.57 46.48 -12.71
CA GLU A 140 29.74 45.60 -12.74
C GLU A 140 31.02 46.13 -12.04
N LYS A 141 31.83 45.20 -11.48
CA LYS A 141 33.24 44.90 -11.90
C LYS A 141 34.32 44.85 -10.78
N ALA A 142 35.25 43.89 -10.99
CA ALA A 142 36.67 43.85 -10.55
C ALA A 142 37.06 43.45 -9.09
N ALA A 143 37.22 42.14 -8.91
CA ALA A 143 38.47 41.46 -8.46
C ALA A 143 39.20 41.86 -7.16
N SER A 144 39.30 40.90 -6.21
CA SER A 144 40.57 40.20 -5.89
C SER A 144 40.39 39.00 -4.94
N THR A 145 41.02 37.87 -5.28
CA THR A 145 41.15 36.60 -4.52
C THR A 145 42.40 36.64 -3.60
N PRO A 146 42.56 35.80 -2.53
CA PRO A 146 42.71 34.34 -2.69
C PRO A 146 42.38 33.37 -1.51
N LYS A 147 41.96 32.13 -1.89
CA LYS A 147 42.11 30.82 -1.18
C LYS A 147 41.44 30.72 0.22
N ILE A 148 40.71 29.67 0.60
CA ILE A 148 40.83 28.20 0.40
C ILE A 148 39.39 27.63 0.37
N ALA A 149 38.99 26.64 -0.44
CA ALA A 149 39.57 25.98 -1.61
C ALA A 149 38.45 25.18 -2.35
N THR A 150 38.81 24.45 -3.42
CA THR A 150 37.92 23.69 -4.32
C THR A 150 38.52 22.28 -4.56
N GLU A 151 37.73 21.20 -4.42
CA GLU A 151 37.19 20.33 -5.51
C GLU A 151 38.24 19.37 -6.17
N HIS A 152 37.95 18.21 -6.80
CA HIS A 152 36.75 17.42 -7.13
C HIS A 152 37.23 15.97 -7.52
N PRO A 153 36.56 15.07 -8.32
CA PRO A 153 35.21 15.02 -8.96
C PRO A 153 34.39 13.74 -8.55
N THR A 154 33.11 13.46 -8.86
CA THR A 154 32.30 13.41 -10.11
C THR A 154 30.81 13.11 -9.73
N VAL A 155 29.72 13.29 -10.53
CA VAL A 155 29.41 14.17 -11.67
C VAL A 155 27.88 14.23 -11.96
N LYS A 156 27.35 15.43 -12.26
CA LYS A 156 26.13 15.80 -13.05
C LYS A 156 24.67 15.45 -12.61
N LYS A 157 23.88 16.53 -12.62
CA LYS A 157 22.39 16.64 -12.61
C LYS A 157 21.81 16.46 -14.05
N PRO A 158 20.52 16.71 -14.36
CA PRO A 158 19.59 15.70 -14.88
C PRO A 158 19.20 15.88 -16.37
N LYS A 159 18.42 14.94 -16.91
CA LYS A 159 17.46 15.23 -17.99
C LYS A 159 16.11 14.58 -17.73
N GLU A 160 15.09 15.43 -17.73
CA GLU A 160 13.69 15.07 -17.85
C GLU A 160 13.35 14.73 -19.31
N VAL A 161 12.18 14.10 -19.52
CA VAL A 161 11.23 14.29 -20.65
C VAL A 161 10.73 12.98 -21.30
N LYS A 162 9.38 12.90 -21.34
CA LYS A 162 8.46 12.14 -22.22
C LYS A 162 7.93 10.75 -21.80
N LYS A 163 6.60 10.70 -21.93
CA LYS A 163 5.67 9.56 -21.88
C LYS A 163 6.14 8.38 -22.73
N ASN A 164 5.91 7.17 -22.23
CA ASN A 164 5.35 5.98 -22.90
C ASN A 164 5.25 4.88 -21.83
N ALA A 165 4.05 4.42 -21.47
CA ALA A 165 3.29 3.36 -22.15
C ALA A 165 3.44 2.01 -21.41
N THR A 166 2.37 1.61 -20.73
CA THR A 166 1.99 0.21 -20.44
C THR A 166 3.02 -0.66 -19.67
N GLY A 167 3.16 -0.41 -18.36
CA GLY A 167 3.69 -1.43 -17.45
C GLY A 167 2.63 -2.49 -17.15
N TYR A 168 2.93 -3.77 -17.42
CA TYR A 168 2.03 -4.89 -17.17
C TYR A 168 1.79 -5.13 -15.67
N ALA A 169 0.68 -5.79 -15.33
CA ALA A 169 0.20 -5.92 -13.96
C ALA A 169 1.05 -6.85 -13.08
N ASP A 170 1.49 -6.32 -11.93
CA ASP A 170 1.81 -7.02 -10.68
C ASP A 170 2.58 -8.36 -10.77
N GLY A 171 3.61 -8.43 -11.62
CA GLY A 171 4.37 -9.67 -11.80
C GLY A 171 5.01 -10.19 -10.51
N TYR A 172 5.49 -9.28 -9.66
CA TYR A 172 6.10 -9.62 -8.38
C TYR A 172 5.11 -10.25 -7.37
N LEU A 173 3.81 -9.95 -7.44
CA LEU A 173 2.78 -10.63 -6.62
C LEU A 173 2.65 -12.10 -7.01
N ALA A 174 2.65 -12.40 -8.31
CA ALA A 174 2.61 -13.78 -8.81
C ALA A 174 3.83 -14.57 -8.32
N ILE A 175 5.02 -13.96 -8.34
CA ILE A 175 6.25 -14.55 -7.80
C ILE A 175 6.10 -14.86 -6.31
N ASN A 176 5.67 -13.90 -5.49
CA ASN A 176 5.50 -14.08 -4.04
C ASN A 176 4.49 -15.19 -3.68
N LYS A 177 3.37 -15.29 -4.42
CA LYS A 177 2.30 -16.28 -4.18
C LYS A 177 2.60 -17.68 -4.74
N SER A 178 3.64 -17.83 -5.56
CA SER A 178 3.90 -19.09 -6.27
C SER A 178 4.63 -20.14 -5.43
N LYS A 179 4.13 -21.37 -5.49
CA LYS A 179 4.74 -22.56 -4.85
C LYS A 179 6.14 -22.83 -5.40
N VAL A 180 7.08 -23.14 -4.50
CA VAL A 180 8.51 -23.41 -4.78
C VAL A 180 8.71 -24.34 -5.98
N ASP A 181 7.95 -25.45 -6.05
CA ASP A 181 8.04 -26.43 -7.14
C ASP A 181 7.66 -25.92 -8.53
N LYS A 182 6.77 -24.91 -8.63
CA LYS A 182 6.44 -24.28 -9.92
C LYS A 182 7.62 -23.44 -10.41
N LEU A 183 8.27 -22.70 -9.51
CA LEU A 183 9.36 -21.78 -9.86
C LEU A 183 10.63 -22.52 -10.29
N LEU A 184 11.01 -23.58 -9.56
CA LEU A 184 12.16 -24.42 -9.90
C LEU A 184 12.02 -25.18 -11.24
N LYS A 185 10.81 -25.18 -11.84
CA LYS A 185 10.50 -25.82 -13.12
C LYS A 185 10.44 -24.82 -14.29
N VAL A 186 10.57 -23.51 -14.07
CA VAL A 186 10.51 -22.50 -15.14
C VAL A 186 11.66 -22.72 -16.13
N LYS A 187 11.32 -23.02 -17.39
CA LYS A 187 12.31 -23.27 -18.45
C LYS A 187 12.98 -21.97 -18.89
N GLY A 188 14.30 -22.00 -19.02
CA GLY A 188 15.08 -20.87 -19.54
C GLY A 188 15.53 -19.83 -18.49
N VAL A 189 15.36 -20.12 -17.18
CA VAL A 189 16.00 -19.36 -16.09
C VAL A 189 16.98 -20.29 -15.34
N PRO A 190 18.19 -19.85 -14.98
CA PRO A 190 19.14 -20.70 -14.26
C PRO A 190 18.64 -21.07 -12.85
N LYS A 191 18.80 -22.34 -12.44
CA LYS A 191 18.40 -22.84 -11.10
C LYS A 191 18.93 -21.97 -9.95
N LYS A 192 20.19 -21.55 -10.02
CA LYS A 192 20.83 -20.65 -9.04
C LYS A 192 20.18 -19.26 -8.93
N VAL A 193 19.46 -18.80 -9.97
CA VAL A 193 18.69 -17.54 -9.94
C VAL A 193 17.32 -17.80 -9.34
N LEU A 194 16.69 -18.94 -9.67
CA LEU A 194 15.40 -19.36 -9.10
C LEU A 194 15.49 -19.65 -7.59
N GLU A 195 16.57 -20.29 -7.12
CA GLU A 195 16.85 -20.53 -5.70
C GLU A 195 16.97 -19.20 -4.92
N LYS A 196 17.66 -18.20 -5.48
CA LYS A 196 17.72 -16.85 -4.91
C LYS A 196 16.38 -16.12 -4.94
N LEU A 197 15.64 -16.24 -6.04
CA LEU A 197 14.27 -15.73 -6.18
C LEU A 197 13.29 -16.38 -5.18
N ILE A 198 13.63 -17.52 -4.59
CA ILE A 198 12.89 -18.15 -3.49
C ILE A 198 13.39 -17.63 -2.14
N ALA A 199 14.70 -17.51 -1.94
CA ALA A 199 15.31 -17.06 -0.70
C ALA A 199 15.11 -15.56 -0.39
N GLU A 200 15.09 -14.69 -1.40
CA GLU A 200 14.94 -13.23 -1.25
C GLU A 200 13.47 -12.76 -1.18
N ARG A 201 12.53 -13.68 -0.96
CA ARG A 201 11.11 -13.34 -0.75
C ARG A 201 10.87 -12.77 0.65
N PRO A 202 9.87 -11.88 0.82
CA PRO A 202 8.95 -11.37 -0.20
C PRO A 202 9.49 -10.12 -0.94
N PHE A 203 9.20 -10.00 -2.24
CA PHE A 203 9.50 -8.81 -3.01
C PHE A 203 8.39 -7.76 -2.90
N GLN A 204 8.73 -6.48 -2.88
CA GLN A 204 7.77 -5.37 -2.78
C GLN A 204 7.57 -4.58 -4.09
N SER A 205 8.32 -4.92 -5.15
CA SER A 205 8.13 -4.36 -6.49
C SER A 205 8.86 -5.19 -7.56
N GLU A 206 8.53 -4.98 -8.82
CA GLU A 206 9.27 -5.56 -9.94
C GLU A 206 10.75 -5.11 -9.98
N LYS A 207 11.03 -3.87 -9.56
CA LYS A 207 12.42 -3.38 -9.40
C LYS A 207 13.20 -4.19 -8.37
N ALA A 208 12.55 -4.61 -7.27
CA ALA A 208 13.19 -5.49 -6.29
C ALA A 208 13.50 -6.88 -6.87
N VAL A 209 12.62 -7.43 -7.72
CA VAL A 209 12.88 -8.69 -8.45
C VAL A 209 14.05 -8.54 -9.43
N LEU A 210 14.14 -7.41 -10.15
CA LEU A 210 15.23 -7.13 -11.10
C LEU A 210 16.59 -6.85 -10.43
N ASN A 211 16.62 -6.54 -9.13
CA ASN A 211 17.86 -6.35 -8.38
C ASN A 211 18.57 -7.67 -8.01
N ILE A 212 17.89 -8.83 -8.14
CA ILE A 212 18.49 -10.14 -7.85
C ILE A 212 19.65 -10.38 -8.82
N LYS A 213 20.83 -10.72 -8.29
CA LYS A 213 22.06 -10.92 -9.08
C LYS A 213 21.89 -12.06 -10.11
N GLY A 214 21.68 -11.68 -11.37
CA GLY A 214 21.49 -12.58 -12.50
C GLY A 214 20.04 -12.64 -13.03
N MET A 215 19.12 -11.86 -12.45
CA MET A 215 17.76 -11.66 -12.93
C MET A 215 17.71 -10.45 -13.87
N GLY A 216 16.89 -10.52 -14.92
CA GLY A 216 16.72 -9.43 -15.89
C GLY A 216 15.33 -9.46 -16.53
N PRO A 217 14.91 -8.40 -17.24
CA PRO A 217 13.52 -8.24 -17.71
C PRO A 217 12.99 -9.44 -18.50
N VAL A 218 13.81 -9.97 -19.42
CA VAL A 218 13.48 -11.14 -20.26
C VAL A 218 13.33 -12.43 -19.45
N MET A 219 14.01 -12.56 -18.30
CA MET A 219 13.82 -13.70 -17.39
C MET A 219 12.58 -13.51 -16.51
N MET A 220 12.30 -12.27 -16.11
CA MET A 220 11.09 -11.92 -15.37
C MET A 220 9.85 -12.25 -16.20
N GLU A 221 9.77 -11.76 -17.43
CA GLU A 221 8.67 -12.03 -18.37
C GLU A 221 8.42 -13.54 -18.56
N LYS A 222 9.48 -14.35 -18.71
CA LYS A 222 9.37 -15.82 -18.78
C LYS A 222 8.86 -16.47 -17.51
N ILE A 223 9.25 -15.98 -16.34
CA ILE A 223 8.72 -16.44 -15.07
C ILE A 223 7.23 -16.08 -14.97
N LEU A 224 6.85 -14.86 -15.31
CA LEU A 224 5.44 -14.44 -15.28
C LEU A 224 4.59 -15.29 -16.24
N ALA A 225 5.01 -15.45 -17.49
CA ALA A 225 4.31 -16.22 -18.52
C ALA A 225 4.09 -17.71 -18.17
N GLU A 226 4.96 -18.31 -17.35
CA GLU A 226 4.82 -19.69 -16.88
C GLU A 226 4.11 -19.79 -15.51
N LEU A 227 3.91 -18.66 -14.81
CA LEU A 227 3.13 -18.57 -13.56
C LEU A 227 1.67 -18.16 -13.78
N THR A 228 1.37 -17.40 -14.84
CA THR A 228 0.00 -17.01 -15.26
C THR A 228 -0.64 -18.05 -16.19
N LYS A 229 -0.21 -19.30 -16.11
CA LYS A 229 -0.54 -20.42 -17.01
C LYS A 229 -0.83 -21.70 -16.21
#